data_AF-A0A0N4YVE5-F1
#
_entry.id   AF-A0A0N4YVE5-F1
#
_cell.length_a   1.000
_cell.length_b   1.000
_cell.length_c   1.000
_cell.angle_alpha   90.00
_cell.angle_beta   90.00
_cell.angle_gamma   90.00
#
_symmetry.space_group_name_H-M   'P 1'
#
loop_
_entity.id
_entity.type
_entity.pdbx_description
1 polymer ?
#
loop_
_entity_poly.entity_id
_entity_poly.type
_entity_poly.pdbx_seq_one_letter_code
_entity_poly.pdbx_strand_id
1 'polypeptide(L)' 'MYCGTPVIAVNSGGPTESIVHKETGFLSEQIPEEFAKYMLALIRDEELRKTMADKLGACSYSQPP' A
#
# COMPACT_ATOMS: atom_id res chain seq x y z
N MET A 1 -6.39 1.89 -6.89
CA MET A 1 -4.95 1.59 -7.14
C MET A 1 -4.53 1.97 -8.57
N TYR A 2 -5.02 3.08 -9.12
CA TYR A 2 -4.87 3.39 -10.55
C TYR A 2 -3.62 4.23 -10.88
N CYS A 3 -3.07 4.93 -9.88
CA CYS A 3 -1.89 5.80 -10.03
C CYS A 3 -0.56 5.13 -9.60
N GLY A 4 -0.54 3.81 -9.38
CA GLY A 4 0.67 3.09 -8.95
C GLY A 4 1.29 3.60 -7.64
N THR A 5 0.52 4.21 -6.75
CA THR A 5 1.03 4.79 -5.51
C THR A 5 0.71 3.88 -4.32
N PRO A 6 1.69 3.50 -3.48
CA PRO A 6 1.47 2.68 -2.29
C PRO A 6 0.47 3.34 -1.33
N VAL A 7 -0.45 2.53 -0.80
CA VAL A 7 -1.55 2.98 0.07
C VAL A 7 -1.31 2.52 1.50
N ILE A 8 -1.52 3.41 2.47
CA ILE A 8 -1.63 3.04 3.89
C ILE A 8 -3.11 3.12 4.24
N ALA A 9 -3.71 2.00 4.63
CA ALA A 9 -5.11 1.92 5.03
C ALA A 9 -5.22 1.33 6.44
N VAL A 10 -6.29 1.68 7.14
CA VAL A 10 -6.62 1.05 8.41
C VAL A 10 -7.16 -0.36 8.17
N ASN A 11 -6.79 -1.31 9.02
CA ASN A 11 -7.27 -2.69 9.04
C ASN A 11 -8.72 -2.80 9.57
N SER A 12 -9.60 -1.95 9.04
CA SER A 12 -11.05 -1.98 9.26
C SER A 12 -11.71 -2.05 7.88
N GLY A 13 -12.56 -3.05 7.66
CA GLY A 13 -12.93 -3.62 6.35
C GLY A 13 -13.19 -2.69 5.15
N GLY A 14 -13.05 -3.27 3.95
CA GLY A 14 -13.10 -2.62 2.62
C GLY A 14 -11.73 -2.59 1.93
N PRO A 15 -10.69 -1.96 2.50
CA PRO A 15 -9.34 -1.87 1.93
C PRO A 15 -8.57 -3.21 1.84
N THR A 16 -8.98 -4.21 2.61
CA THR A 16 -8.38 -5.57 2.65
C THR A 16 -8.59 -6.36 1.37
N GLU A 17 -9.59 -6.03 0.56
CA GLU A 17 -9.91 -6.76 -0.68
C GLU A 17 -8.99 -6.38 -1.86
N SER A 18 -8.18 -5.32 -1.72
CA SER A 18 -7.25 -4.88 -2.79
C SER A 18 -5.82 -4.63 -2.30
N ILE A 19 -5.57 -4.45 -1.00
CA ILE A 19 -4.22 -4.23 -0.43
C ILE A 19 -3.66 -5.52 0.15
N VAL A 20 -2.52 -5.98 -0.39
CA VAL A 20 -1.69 -7.01 0.23
C VAL A 20 -0.69 -6.31 1.15
N HIS A 21 -0.86 -6.50 2.46
CA HIS A 21 -0.02 -5.87 3.48
C HIS A 21 1.47 -6.16 3.22
N LYS A 22 2.31 -5.11 3.24
CA LYS A 22 3.75 -5.11 2.92
C LYS A 22 4.11 -5.44 1.46
N GLU A 23 3.14 -5.64 0.58
CA GLU A 23 3.41 -5.91 -0.83
C GLU A 23 2.93 -4.80 -1.75
N THR A 24 1.66 -4.42 -1.64
CA THR A 24 1.05 -3.36 -2.46
C THR A 24 0.67 -2.14 -1.62
N GLY A 25 0.81 -2.24 -0.29
CA GLY A 25 0.54 -1.17 0.66
C GLY A 25 0.67 -1.65 2.10
N PHE A 26 0.28 -0.81 3.05
CA PHE A 26 0.25 -1.16 4.48
C PHE A 26 -1.17 -1.15 5.01
N LEU A 27 -1.49 -2.20 5.75
CA LEU A 27 -2.67 -2.25 6.63
C LEU A 27 -2.19 -1.93 8.05
N SER A 28 -2.68 -0.83 8.61
CA SER A 28 -2.35 -0.35 9.95
C SER A 28 -3.49 -0.67 10.91
N GLU A 29 -3.14 -0.99 12.16
CA GLU A 29 -4.12 -0.90 13.24
C GLU A 29 -4.60 0.55 13.40
N GLN A 30 -5.77 0.78 14.03
CA GLN A 30 -6.29 2.12 14.36
C GLN A 30 -5.49 2.80 15.48
N ILE A 31 -4.17 2.88 15.28
CA ILE A 31 -3.20 3.42 16.21
C ILE A 31 -2.37 4.45 15.43
N PRO A 32 -2.41 5.74 15.81
CA PRO A 32 -1.70 6.82 15.10
C PRO A 32 -0.20 6.55 14.92
N GLU A 33 0.45 5.94 15.91
CA GLU A 33 1.88 5.65 15.91
C GLU A 33 2.26 4.61 14.84
N GLU A 34 1.44 3.57 14.65
CA GLU A 34 1.68 2.57 13.60
C GLU A 34 1.47 3.18 12.21
N PHE A 35 0.48 4.07 12.05
CA PHE A 35 0.29 4.78 10.79
C PHE A 35 1.50 5.67 10.46
N ALA A 36 1.98 6.44 11.44
CA ALA A 36 3.15 7.30 11.29
C ALA A 36 4.43 6.52 10.94
N LYS A 37 4.61 5.32 11.51
CA LYS A 37 5.72 4.42 11.19
C LYS A 37 5.70 3.98 9.72
N TYR A 38 4.53 3.66 9.16
CA TYR A 38 4.41 3.31 7.74
C TYR A 38 4.64 4.50 6.81
N MET A 39 4.16 5.69 7.21
CA MET A 39 4.48 6.93 6.48
C MET A 39 5.99 7.17 6.45
N LEU A 40 6.67 7.00 7.59
CA LEU A 40 8.11 7.18 7.70
C LEU A 40 8.88 6.17 6.85
N ALA A 41 8.43 4.92 6.79
CA ALA A 41 9.01 3.90 5.92
C ALA A 41 8.94 4.28 4.44
N LEU A 42 7.77 4.74 3.95
CA LEU A 42 7.59 5.15 2.56
C LEU A 42 8.38 6.41 2.17
N ILE A 43 8.62 7.31 3.14
CA ILE A 43 9.41 8.53 2.94
C ILE A 43 10.91 8.22 2.90
N ARG A 44 11.39 7.36 3.82
CA ARG A 44 12.83 7.06 3.96
C ARG A 44 13.33 6.05 2.94
N ASP A 45 12.50 5.10 2.54
CA ASP A 45 12.88 3.99 1.69
C ASP A 45 12.25 4.14 0.30
N GLU A 46 13.01 4.74 -0.61
CA GLU A 46 12.60 4.95 -1.99
C GLU A 46 12.51 3.64 -2.79
N GLU A 47 13.35 2.65 -2.49
CA GLU A 47 13.28 1.34 -3.15
C GLU A 47 12.00 0.62 -2.77
N LEU A 48 11.68 0.57 -1.48
CA LEU A 48 10.42 0.01 -0.98
C LEU A 48 9.21 0.66 -1.66
N ARG A 49 9.21 1.99 -1.77
CA ARG A 49 8.14 2.75 -2.44
C ARG A 49 8.01 2.36 -3.91
N LYS A 50 9.12 2.21 -4.64
CA LYS A 50 9.13 1.80 -6.05
C LYS A 50 8.67 0.35 -6.23
N THR A 51 9.14 -0.57 -5.39
CA THR A 51 8.72 -1.98 -5.44
C THR A 51 7.21 -2.12 -5.20
N MET A 52 6.66 -1.40 -4.23
CA MET A 52 5.22 -1.42 -3.97
C MET A 52 4.43 -0.79 -5.13
N ALA A 53 4.92 0.31 -5.69
CA ALA A 53 4.33 0.97 -6.86
C ALA A 53 4.30 0.08 -8.11
N ASP A 54 5.39 -0.63 -8.39
CA ASP A 54 5.53 -1.55 -9.52
C ASP A 54 4.54 -2.71 -9.41
N LYS A 55 4.44 -3.31 -8.21
CA LYS A 55 3.45 -4.36 -7.92
C LYS A 55 2.01 -3.90 -8.09
N LEU A 56 1.70 -2.63 -7.77
CA LEU A 56 0.37 -2.03 -8.00
C LEU A 56 0.09 -1.82 -9.50
N GLY A 57 1.08 -1.35 -10.27
CA GLY A 57 0.97 -1.13 -11.71
C GLY A 57 0.83 -2.45 -12.49
N ALA A 58 1.58 -3.48 -12.11
CA ALA A 58 1.48 -4.82 -12.69
C ALA A 58 0.10 -5.48 -12.42
N CYS A 59 -0.51 -5.21 -11.26
CA CYS A 59 -1.84 -5.70 -10.91
C CYS A 59 -2.98 -4.97 -11.66
N SER A 60 -2.71 -3.76 -12.18
CA SER A 60 -3.69 -2.98 -12.97
C SER A 60 -4.00 -3.59 -14.34
N TYR A 61 -3.16 -4.50 -14.84
CA TYR A 61 -3.29 -5.16 -16.15
C TYR A 61 -3.94 -6.54 -16.09
N SER A 62 -4.30 -7.05 -14.91
CA SER A 62 -4.92 -8.39 -14.75
C SER A 62 -6.43 -8.35 -14.47
N GLN A 63 -7.06 -7.18 -14.51
CA GLN A 63 -8.51 -7.05 -14.47
C GLN A 63 -9.00 -6.62 -15.87
N PRO A 64 -9.63 -7.51 -16.66
CA PRO A 64 -10.20 -7.12 -17.94
C PRO A 64 -11.35 -6.12 -17.75
N PRO A 65 -11.65 -5.29 -18.78
CA PRO A 65 -12.71 -4.27 -18.72
C PRO A 65 -14.11 -4.87 -18.51
#